data_AF-A0A0M1J5U2-F1
#
_entry.id   AF-A0A0M1J5U2-F1
#
_cell.length_a   1.000
_cell.length_b   1.000
_cell.length_c   1.000
_cell.angle_alpha   90.00
_cell.angle_beta   90.00
_cell.angle_gamma   90.00
#
_symmetry.space_group_name_H-M   'P 1'
#
loop_
_entity.id
_entity.type
_entity.pdbx_description
1 polymer ?
#
loop_
_entity_poly.entity_id
_entity_poly.type
_entity_poly.pdbx_seq_one_letter_code
_entity_poly.pdbx_strand_id
1 'polypeptide(L)'
;MGFIKTLRETINRGMNNACQEWLNPYYDNLLWCLELNQVSNPLDDGLLWDMGQTGGDGLKAVDSKHRRPDRRLRSALLCHKKAVQARNRIAGRMGTEHKCFTNVIVCISDITWRRDIASNNGVNIKALANNLCCRHAQDFKGSIQEGRSPRYLIRADSRLKPDQVVFWFGNGIYFPRLGEPPELYVGLELDGLIIAPPTLSG
;
A
#
# COMPACT_ATOMS: atom_id res chain seq x y z
N MET A 1 -33.47 3.79 -17.37
CA MET A 1 -32.15 4.43 -17.07
C MET A 1 -32.04 4.99 -15.63
N GLY A 2 -32.81 4.48 -14.64
CA GLY A 2 -32.84 5.07 -13.28
C GLY A 2 -32.18 4.27 -12.15
N PHE A 3 -31.84 2.98 -12.36
CA PHE A 3 -31.40 2.11 -11.27
C PHE A 3 -29.89 2.10 -10.98
N ILE A 4 -29.05 2.35 -11.99
CA ILE A 4 -27.58 2.31 -11.84
C ILE A 4 -27.05 3.56 -11.09
N LYS A 5 -27.76 4.68 -11.18
CA LYS A 5 -27.35 5.94 -10.53
C LYS A 5 -27.57 5.87 -9.00
N THR A 6 -28.65 5.22 -8.57
CA THR A 6 -29.01 5.08 -7.16
C THR A 6 -28.03 4.20 -6.38
N LEU A 7 -27.50 3.13 -6.98
CA LEU A 7 -26.54 2.22 -6.33
C LEU A 7 -25.17 2.89 -6.09
N ARG A 8 -24.70 3.73 -7.01
CA ARG A 8 -23.47 4.54 -6.82
C ARG A 8 -23.65 5.59 -5.72
N GLU A 9 -24.84 6.18 -5.61
CA GLU A 9 -25.12 7.18 -4.58
C GLU A 9 -25.31 6.56 -3.19
N THR A 10 -25.84 5.33 -3.08
CA THR A 10 -25.94 4.62 -1.80
C THR A 10 -24.57 4.13 -1.31
N ILE A 11 -23.67 3.69 -2.21
CA ILE A 11 -22.29 3.34 -1.83
C ILE A 11 -21.51 4.59 -1.38
N ASN A 12 -21.70 5.73 -2.04
CA ASN A 12 -21.02 6.97 -1.67
C ASN A 12 -21.58 7.65 -0.41
N ARG A 13 -22.87 7.44 -0.05
CA ARG A 13 -23.48 8.03 1.16
C ARG A 13 -23.20 7.26 2.46
N GLY A 14 -22.62 6.05 2.39
CA GLY A 14 -22.23 5.26 3.57
C GLY A 14 -20.81 5.52 4.10
N MET A 15 -19.97 6.27 3.38
CA MET A 15 -18.52 6.37 3.66
C MET A 15 -18.12 7.42 4.72
N ASN A 16 -19.08 7.92 5.51
CA ASN A 16 -18.79 8.68 6.74
C ASN A 16 -18.82 7.81 8.01
N ASN A 17 -19.10 6.51 7.87
CA ASN A 17 -18.78 5.58 8.94
C ASN A 17 -17.27 5.35 8.92
N ALA A 18 -16.59 5.72 10.01
CA ALA A 18 -15.19 5.43 10.22
C ALA A 18 -14.93 3.97 9.81
N CYS A 19 -14.12 3.76 8.76
CA CYS A 19 -13.83 2.41 8.35
C CYS A 19 -13.12 1.72 9.52
N GLN A 20 -13.75 0.67 10.06
CA GLN A 20 -13.21 -0.06 11.20
C GLN A 20 -11.89 -0.73 10.78
N GLU A 21 -10.82 -0.48 11.53
CA GLU A 21 -9.55 -1.18 11.37
C GLU A 21 -9.76 -2.70 11.47
N TRP A 22 -9.28 -3.45 10.47
CA TRP A 22 -9.54 -4.89 10.35
C TRP A 22 -8.27 -5.73 10.13
N LEU A 23 -7.16 -5.10 9.76
CA LEU A 23 -5.83 -5.69 9.82
C LEU A 23 -5.26 -5.60 11.23
N ASN A 24 -4.61 -6.68 11.65
CA ASN A 24 -3.84 -6.66 12.89
C ASN A 24 -2.51 -5.93 12.64
N PRO A 25 -2.12 -5.01 13.53
CA PRO A 25 -0.80 -4.39 13.46
C PRO A 25 0.32 -5.38 13.80
N TYR A 26 1.50 -5.15 13.23
CA TYR A 26 2.76 -5.80 13.53
C TYR A 26 3.76 -4.77 14.08
N TYR A 27 4.73 -5.25 14.87
CA TYR A 27 5.83 -4.46 15.43
C TYR A 27 5.34 -3.16 16.10
N ASP A 28 4.60 -3.28 17.20
CA ASP A 28 4.09 -2.14 17.99
C ASP A 28 3.30 -1.09 17.19
N ASN A 29 2.44 -1.54 16.27
CA ASN A 29 1.64 -0.69 15.39
C ASN A 29 2.43 0.09 14.34
N LEU A 30 3.65 -0.35 14.03
CA LEU A 30 4.45 0.26 12.97
C LEU A 30 4.07 -0.24 11.58
N LEU A 31 3.57 -1.47 11.45
CA LEU A 31 3.28 -2.10 10.16
C LEU A 31 1.89 -2.76 10.14
N TRP A 32 1.28 -2.75 8.96
CA TRP A 32 0.12 -3.56 8.62
C TRP A 32 0.49 -4.47 7.44
N CYS A 33 -0.04 -5.69 7.46
CA CYS A 33 0.14 -6.69 6.42
C CYS A 33 -1.23 -7.03 5.83
N LEU A 34 -1.42 -6.79 4.54
CA LEU A 34 -2.56 -7.31 3.79
C LEU A 34 -2.08 -8.47 2.91
N GLU A 35 -2.64 -9.65 3.12
CA GLU A 35 -2.40 -10.80 2.27
C GLU A 35 -3.65 -11.09 1.44
N LEU A 36 -3.48 -11.15 0.11
CA LEU A 36 -4.51 -11.56 -0.82
C LEU A 36 -4.21 -12.96 -1.35
N ASN A 37 -5.25 -13.79 -1.42
CA ASN A 37 -5.22 -15.13 -2.00
C ASN A 37 -6.14 -15.19 -3.23
N GLN A 38 -6.01 -16.25 -4.04
CA GLN A 38 -6.82 -16.47 -5.24
C GLN A 38 -6.74 -15.31 -6.25
N VAL A 39 -5.55 -14.71 -6.31
CA VAL A 39 -5.20 -13.64 -7.23
C VAL A 39 -4.90 -14.25 -8.59
N SER A 40 -5.86 -14.18 -9.52
CA SER A 40 -5.71 -14.76 -10.86
C SER A 40 -4.54 -14.17 -11.64
N ASN A 41 -4.28 -12.87 -11.46
CA ASN A 41 -3.11 -12.19 -12.00
C ASN A 41 -2.49 -11.25 -10.95
N PRO A 42 -1.37 -11.63 -10.31
CA PRO A 42 -0.63 -10.77 -9.37
C PRO A 42 -0.03 -9.49 -9.95
N LEU A 43 -0.08 -9.31 -11.27
CA LEU A 43 0.41 -8.11 -11.95
C LEU A 43 -0.73 -7.20 -12.46
N ASP A 44 -1.99 -7.55 -12.16
CA ASP A 44 -3.16 -6.73 -12.47
C ASP A 44 -3.42 -5.72 -11.33
N ASP A 45 -3.06 -4.46 -11.56
CA ASP A 45 -3.23 -3.40 -10.56
C ASP A 45 -4.70 -3.13 -10.20
N GLY A 46 -5.63 -3.27 -11.16
CA GLY A 46 -7.06 -3.07 -10.91
C GLY A 46 -7.59 -4.11 -9.94
N LEU A 47 -7.20 -5.37 -10.15
CA LEU A 47 -7.50 -6.48 -9.26
C LEU A 47 -6.95 -6.27 -7.86
N LEU A 48 -5.69 -5.84 -7.73
CA LEU A 48 -5.10 -5.63 -6.42
C LEU A 48 -5.66 -4.42 -5.66
N TRP A 49 -6.16 -3.42 -6.39
CA TRP A 49 -6.58 -2.13 -5.83
C TRP A 49 -7.97 -2.15 -5.19
N ASP A 50 -9.02 -2.45 -5.98
CA ASP A 50 -10.43 -2.36 -5.57
C ASP A 50 -11.32 -3.24 -6.47
N MET A 51 -12.41 -3.79 -5.92
CA MET A 51 -13.38 -4.58 -6.68
C MET A 51 -14.07 -3.79 -7.79
N GLY A 52 -14.28 -2.48 -7.59
CA GLY A 52 -14.93 -1.63 -8.59
C GLY A 52 -14.13 -1.48 -9.89
N GLN A 53 -12.87 -1.91 -9.90
CA GLN A 53 -11.94 -1.83 -11.03
C GLN A 53 -11.71 -3.19 -11.69
N THR A 54 -12.26 -4.27 -11.14
CA THR A 54 -12.15 -5.61 -11.74
C THR A 54 -13.31 -5.92 -12.68
N GLY A 55 -13.00 -6.34 -13.90
CA GLY A 55 -13.93 -7.12 -14.73
C GLY A 55 -13.72 -8.63 -14.53
N GLY A 56 -14.76 -9.44 -14.75
CA GLY A 56 -14.67 -10.90 -14.84
C GLY A 56 -14.16 -11.63 -13.58
N ASP A 57 -13.16 -12.51 -13.76
CA ASP A 57 -12.57 -13.40 -12.73
C ASP A 57 -11.90 -12.68 -11.54
N GLY A 58 -11.71 -11.35 -11.62
CA GLY A 58 -11.10 -10.56 -10.55
C GLY A 58 -11.88 -10.56 -9.22
N LEU A 59 -13.15 -10.99 -9.23
CA LEU A 59 -14.00 -11.19 -8.05
C LEU A 59 -13.48 -12.27 -7.10
N LYS A 60 -12.57 -13.15 -7.54
CA LYS A 60 -12.10 -14.30 -6.76
C LYS A 60 -11.06 -13.95 -5.71
N ALA A 61 -10.28 -12.89 -5.91
CA ALA A 61 -9.26 -12.56 -4.95
C ALA A 61 -9.86 -12.02 -3.65
N VAL A 62 -9.30 -12.47 -2.53
CA VAL A 62 -9.87 -12.26 -1.19
C VAL A 62 -8.76 -12.09 -0.17
N ASP A 63 -9.04 -11.36 0.91
CA ASP A 63 -8.10 -11.29 2.02
C ASP A 63 -7.91 -12.66 2.69
N SER A 64 -6.69 -12.96 3.13
CA SER A 64 -6.35 -14.29 3.65
C SER A 64 -7.12 -14.66 4.90
N LYS A 65 -7.35 -13.68 5.78
CA LYS A 65 -7.92 -13.88 7.11
C LYS A 65 -9.44 -14.04 7.11
N HIS A 66 -10.15 -13.23 6.34
CA HIS A 66 -11.62 -13.16 6.38
C HIS A 66 -12.29 -13.57 5.07
N ARG A 67 -11.50 -13.85 4.03
CA ARG A 67 -11.99 -14.34 2.73
C ARG A 67 -12.97 -13.35 2.06
N ARG A 68 -12.79 -12.05 2.31
CA ARG A 68 -13.64 -10.98 1.78
C ARG A 68 -13.03 -10.34 0.54
N PRO A 69 -13.77 -10.24 -0.57
CA PRO A 69 -13.22 -9.72 -1.82
C PRO A 69 -13.15 -8.18 -1.84
N ASP A 70 -13.92 -7.50 -0.98
CA ASP A 70 -13.91 -6.05 -0.80
C ASP A 70 -12.73 -5.52 0.05
N ARG A 71 -11.96 -6.42 0.67
CA ARG A 71 -10.79 -6.11 1.49
C ARG A 71 -9.50 -6.11 0.67
N ARG A 72 -9.43 -5.17 -0.29
CA ARG A 72 -8.27 -4.93 -1.17
C ARG A 72 -7.36 -3.83 -0.64
N LEU A 73 -6.29 -3.52 -1.37
CA LEU A 73 -5.31 -2.52 -0.94
C LEU A 73 -5.94 -1.15 -0.69
N ARG A 74 -6.85 -0.69 -1.54
CA ARG A 74 -7.53 0.60 -1.34
C ARG A 74 -8.31 0.64 -0.02
N SER A 75 -9.04 -0.43 0.28
CA SER A 75 -9.78 -0.58 1.53
C SER A 75 -8.81 -0.58 2.73
N ALA A 76 -7.73 -1.36 2.66
CA ALA A 76 -6.72 -1.39 3.72
C ALA A 76 -6.12 0.00 4.01
N LEU A 77 -5.72 0.74 2.97
CA LEU A 77 -5.18 2.10 3.12
C LEU A 77 -6.21 3.11 3.62
N LEU A 78 -7.50 2.91 3.33
CA LEU A 78 -8.57 3.77 3.81
C LEU A 78 -8.84 3.57 5.31
N CYS A 79 -8.80 2.32 5.76
CA CYS A 79 -9.17 1.93 7.13
C CYS A 79 -7.98 2.06 8.09
N HIS A 80 -6.75 1.95 7.59
CA HIS A 80 -5.53 2.01 8.40
C HIS A 80 -4.72 3.24 8.02
N LYS A 81 -4.91 4.34 8.76
CA LYS A 81 -4.28 5.65 8.49
C LYS A 81 -3.39 6.08 9.65
N LYS A 82 -2.33 6.82 9.35
CA LYS A 82 -1.51 7.44 10.39
C LYS A 82 -2.17 8.69 10.94
N ALA A 83 -2.19 8.81 12.27
CA ALA A 83 -2.47 10.07 12.94
C ALA A 83 -1.27 11.02 12.76
N VAL A 84 -1.53 12.24 12.28
CA VAL A 84 -0.53 13.29 12.11
C VAL A 84 -1.05 14.54 12.80
N GLN A 85 -0.20 15.21 13.57
CA GLN A 85 -0.54 16.51 14.11
C GLN A 85 -0.55 17.54 12.99
N ALA A 86 -1.67 18.24 12.84
CA ALA A 86 -1.84 19.29 11.86
C ALA A 86 -2.37 20.55 12.53
N ARG A 87 -1.87 21.71 12.11
CA ARG A 87 -2.39 22.98 12.58
C ARG A 87 -3.71 23.26 11.87
N ASN A 88 -4.82 23.30 12.62
CA ASN A 88 -6.10 23.69 12.07
C ASN A 88 -6.02 25.15 11.63
N ARG A 89 -6.00 25.38 10.32
CA ARG A 89 -5.83 26.72 9.72
C ARG A 89 -6.95 27.70 10.11
N ILE A 90 -8.12 27.20 10.52
CA ILE A 90 -9.29 28.03 10.87
C ILE A 90 -9.28 28.39 12.36
N ALA A 91 -8.98 27.42 13.24
CA ALA A 91 -9.07 27.61 14.69
C ALA A 91 -7.74 27.95 15.38
N GLY A 92 -6.62 27.91 14.65
CA GLY A 92 -5.27 28.10 15.19
C GLY A 92 -4.78 27.00 16.14
N ARG A 93 -5.65 26.03 16.48
CA ARG A 93 -5.37 24.91 17.38
C ARG A 93 -4.72 23.74 16.64
N MET A 94 -3.87 23.00 17.35
CA MET A 94 -3.35 21.72 16.89
C MET A 94 -4.49 20.69 16.91
N GLY A 95 -4.73 20.04 15.78
CA GLY A 95 -5.67 18.93 15.63
C GLY A 95 -4.96 17.68 15.17
N THR A 96 -5.64 16.54 15.29
CA THR A 96 -5.16 15.28 14.71
C THR A 96 -5.85 15.07 13.37
N GLU A 97 -5.07 14.96 12.31
CA GLU A 97 -5.54 14.54 10.99
C GLU A 97 -5.08 13.12 10.69
N HIS A 98 -5.92 12.34 10.01
CA HIS A 98 -5.54 11.00 9.56
C HIS A 98 -5.06 11.05 8.11
N LYS A 99 -3.79 10.72 7.89
CA LYS A 99 -3.16 10.68 6.56
C LYS A 99 -2.98 9.25 6.07
N CYS A 100 -3.08 9.06 4.76
CA CYS A 100 -2.82 7.78 4.13
C CYS A 100 -1.31 7.46 4.14
N PHE A 101 -0.95 6.18 4.30
CA PHE A 101 0.42 5.73 4.12
C PHE A 101 0.79 5.77 2.64
N THR A 102 1.94 6.35 2.30
CA THR A 102 2.33 6.53 0.89
C THR A 102 3.33 5.49 0.40
N ASN A 103 4.02 4.80 1.30
CA ASN A 103 5.05 3.83 0.93
C ASN A 103 4.50 2.42 1.17
N VAL A 104 4.51 1.61 0.11
CA VAL A 104 3.95 0.26 0.14
C VAL A 104 4.95 -0.71 -0.47
N ILE A 105 5.25 -1.81 0.22
CA ILE A 105 5.96 -2.94 -0.35
C ILE A 105 4.92 -3.93 -0.88
N VAL A 106 5.09 -4.39 -2.11
CA VAL A 106 4.27 -5.44 -2.71
C VAL A 106 5.15 -6.66 -2.93
N CYS A 107 4.82 -7.76 -2.27
CA CYS A 107 5.47 -9.04 -2.47
C CYS A 107 4.62 -9.90 -3.39
N ILE A 108 5.24 -10.40 -4.46
CA ILE A 108 4.66 -11.40 -5.38
C ILE A 108 5.51 -12.66 -5.36
N SER A 109 4.97 -13.79 -5.84
CA SER A 109 5.76 -15.01 -5.93
C SER A 109 6.99 -14.84 -6.82
N ASP A 110 8.08 -15.50 -6.44
CA ASP A 110 9.31 -15.57 -7.23
C ASP A 110 9.09 -16.21 -8.62
N ILE A 111 8.11 -17.12 -8.73
CA ILE A 111 7.68 -17.70 -10.01
C ILE A 111 7.09 -16.61 -10.93
N THR A 112 6.18 -15.79 -10.41
CA THR A 112 5.58 -14.67 -11.16
C THR A 112 6.64 -13.66 -11.55
N TRP A 113 7.53 -13.33 -10.61
CA TRP A 113 8.65 -12.40 -10.85
C TRP A 113 9.53 -12.86 -12.00
N ARG A 114 10.09 -14.07 -11.90
CA ARG A 114 10.99 -14.62 -12.91
C ARG A 114 10.32 -14.78 -14.27
N ARG A 115 9.06 -15.17 -14.30
CA ARG A 115 8.27 -15.25 -15.54
C ARG A 115 8.21 -13.89 -16.24
N ASP A 116 7.91 -12.82 -15.51
CA ASP A 116 7.83 -11.49 -16.11
C ASP A 116 9.20 -10.96 -16.56
N ILE A 117 10.26 -11.22 -15.79
CA ILE A 117 11.64 -10.90 -16.21
C ILE A 117 12.00 -11.64 -17.51
N ALA A 118 11.71 -12.95 -17.59
CA ALA A 118 12.08 -13.77 -18.75
C ALA A 118 11.25 -13.45 -19.99
N SER A 119 9.94 -13.24 -19.85
CA SER A 119 9.03 -13.07 -20.98
C SER A 119 8.82 -11.62 -21.40
N ASN A 120 8.87 -10.68 -20.46
CA ASN A 120 8.55 -9.27 -20.72
C ASN A 120 9.63 -8.30 -20.22
N ASN A 121 10.82 -8.79 -19.83
CA ASN A 121 11.90 -7.96 -19.30
C ASN A 121 11.47 -7.07 -18.10
N GLY A 122 10.55 -7.57 -17.27
CA GLY A 122 10.03 -6.87 -16.09
C GLY A 122 9.09 -5.70 -16.40
N VAL A 123 8.60 -5.57 -17.64
CA VAL A 123 7.69 -4.48 -18.04
C VAL A 123 6.40 -4.47 -17.21
N ASN A 124 5.80 -5.63 -16.93
CA ASN A 124 4.54 -5.67 -16.21
C ASN A 124 4.73 -5.38 -14.72
N ILE A 125 5.85 -5.80 -14.12
CA ILE A 125 6.20 -5.41 -12.74
C ILE A 125 6.36 -3.89 -12.62
N LYS A 126 7.03 -3.25 -13.58
CA LYS A 126 7.17 -1.78 -13.63
C LYS A 126 5.82 -1.10 -13.82
N ALA A 127 4.99 -1.62 -14.72
CA ALA A 127 3.65 -1.12 -14.96
C ALA A 127 2.77 -1.21 -13.70
N LEU A 128 2.81 -2.34 -12.99
CA LEU A 128 2.09 -2.53 -11.73
C LEU A 128 2.43 -1.44 -10.71
N ALA A 129 3.72 -1.18 -10.48
CA ALA A 129 4.16 -0.15 -9.54
C ALA A 129 3.64 1.25 -9.93
N ASN A 130 3.75 1.62 -11.21
CA ASN A 130 3.31 2.91 -11.71
C ASN A 130 1.78 3.07 -11.63
N ASN A 131 1.02 2.05 -12.02
CA ASN A 131 -0.43 2.09 -12.02
C ASN A 131 -0.98 2.19 -10.58
N LEU A 132 -0.40 1.42 -9.64
CA LEU A 132 -0.74 1.53 -8.22
C LEU A 132 -0.41 2.91 -7.64
N CYS A 133 0.72 3.53 -8.03
CA CYS A 133 1.02 4.92 -7.68
C CYS A 133 -0.08 5.88 -8.16
N CYS A 134 -0.47 5.79 -9.42
CA CYS A 134 -1.48 6.66 -10.03
C CYS A 134 -2.84 6.54 -9.34
N ARG A 135 -3.33 5.30 -9.13
CA ARG A 135 -4.61 5.05 -8.44
C ARG A 135 -4.59 5.56 -7.01
N HIS A 136 -3.50 5.32 -6.29
CA HIS A 136 -3.31 5.81 -4.93
C HIS A 136 -3.37 7.34 -4.89
N ALA A 137 -2.62 8.02 -5.77
CA ALA A 137 -2.62 9.48 -5.83
C ALA A 137 -4.02 10.05 -6.16
N GLN A 138 -4.76 9.40 -7.05
CA GLN A 138 -6.11 9.80 -7.43
C GLN A 138 -7.11 9.66 -6.29
N ASP A 139 -7.17 8.48 -5.66
CA ASP A 139 -8.19 8.16 -4.65
C ASP A 139 -7.91 8.84 -3.31
N PHE A 140 -6.65 9.09 -2.98
CA PHE A 140 -6.23 9.61 -1.68
C PHE A 140 -5.69 11.04 -1.74
N LYS A 141 -5.89 11.78 -2.84
CA LYS A 141 -5.36 13.14 -3.07
C LYS A 141 -5.47 14.08 -1.85
N GLY A 142 -6.61 14.09 -1.16
CA GLY A 142 -6.86 14.94 0.02
C GLY A 142 -6.31 14.40 1.35
N SER A 143 -5.84 13.15 1.38
CA SER A 143 -5.37 12.46 2.58
C SER A 143 -3.87 12.12 2.54
N ILE A 144 -3.20 12.37 1.41
CA ILE A 144 -1.75 12.26 1.30
C ILE A 144 -1.11 13.45 2.02
N GLN A 145 0.00 13.21 2.72
CA GLN A 145 0.77 14.27 3.37
C GLN A 145 1.40 15.20 2.32
N GLU A 146 1.39 16.50 2.59
CA GLU A 146 1.96 17.51 1.68
C GLU A 146 3.41 17.18 1.32
N GLY A 147 3.73 17.36 0.02
CA GLY A 147 5.03 17.03 -0.55
C GLY A 147 5.32 15.53 -0.73
N ARG A 148 4.54 14.61 -0.15
CA ARG A 148 4.72 13.16 -0.39
C ARG A 148 3.98 12.72 -1.66
N SER A 149 4.52 11.68 -2.29
CA SER A 149 3.86 10.93 -3.36
C SER A 149 3.80 9.45 -2.99
N PRO A 150 2.77 8.71 -3.43
CA PRO A 150 2.75 7.26 -3.32
C PRO A 150 3.98 6.63 -3.98
N ARG A 151 4.53 5.59 -3.37
CA ARG A 151 5.72 4.86 -3.83
C ARG A 151 5.54 3.39 -3.53
N TYR A 152 5.77 2.57 -4.55
CA TYR A 152 5.64 1.13 -4.46
C TYR A 152 6.97 0.46 -4.74
N LEU A 153 7.35 -0.47 -3.87
CA LEU A 153 8.48 -1.38 -4.08
C LEU A 153 7.93 -2.78 -4.32
N ILE A 154 8.02 -3.27 -5.55
CA ILE A 154 7.64 -4.64 -5.87
C ILE A 154 8.85 -5.55 -5.63
N ARG A 155 8.67 -6.66 -4.91
CA ARG A 155 9.72 -7.65 -4.65
C ARG A 155 9.21 -9.08 -4.84
N ALA A 156 10.13 -9.98 -5.20
CA ALA A 156 9.88 -11.40 -5.16
C ALA A 156 9.93 -11.92 -3.71
N ASP A 157 9.06 -12.87 -3.38
CA ASP A 157 9.10 -13.68 -2.16
C ASP A 157 8.93 -15.15 -2.55
N SER A 158 9.93 -15.98 -2.19
CA SER A 158 9.96 -17.41 -2.52
C SER A 158 8.95 -18.24 -1.74
N ARG A 159 8.38 -17.68 -0.66
CA ARG A 159 7.38 -18.37 0.18
C ARG A 159 5.97 -18.23 -0.36
N LEU A 160 5.73 -17.28 -1.26
CA LEU A 160 4.41 -17.01 -1.82
C LEU A 160 4.09 -17.95 -2.99
N LYS A 161 2.85 -18.44 -3.01
CA LYS A 161 2.30 -19.15 -4.17
C LYS A 161 1.98 -18.17 -5.31
N PRO A 162 1.91 -18.64 -6.57
CA PRO A 162 1.64 -17.77 -7.72
C PRO A 162 0.32 -17.00 -7.66
N ASP A 163 -0.66 -17.44 -6.88
CA ASP A 163 -1.97 -16.79 -6.71
C ASP A 163 -2.05 -15.93 -5.44
N GLN A 164 -0.91 -15.59 -4.84
CA GLN A 164 -0.81 -14.80 -3.61
C GLN A 164 -0.06 -13.49 -3.84
N VAL A 165 -0.53 -12.45 -3.16
CA VAL A 165 0.14 -11.14 -3.09
C VAL A 165 0.08 -10.63 -1.66
N VAL A 166 1.18 -10.08 -1.18
CA VAL A 166 1.25 -9.48 0.15
C VAL A 166 1.64 -8.02 0.05
N PHE A 167 0.94 -7.17 0.79
CA PHE A 167 1.22 -5.74 0.92
C PHE A 167 1.68 -5.44 2.33
N TRP A 168 2.78 -4.70 2.44
CA TRP A 168 3.22 -4.11 3.69
C TRP A 168 3.19 -2.59 3.59
N PHE A 169 2.62 -1.94 4.59
CA PHE A 169 2.59 -0.49 4.71
C PHE A 169 2.53 -0.10 6.19
N GLY A 170 2.90 1.14 6.50
CA GLY A 170 2.88 1.64 7.88
C GLY A 170 3.98 2.66 8.15
N ASN A 171 4.12 3.08 9.41
CA ASN A 171 5.15 4.01 9.85
C ASN A 171 6.57 3.41 9.74
N GLY A 172 6.68 2.07 9.82
CA GLY A 172 7.96 1.37 9.66
C GLY A 172 8.47 1.27 8.21
N ILE A 173 7.74 1.77 7.21
CA ILE A 173 8.16 1.72 5.80
C ILE A 173 8.39 3.13 5.27
N TYR A 174 9.66 3.44 5.04
CA TYR A 174 10.09 4.69 4.44
C TYR A 174 10.86 4.48 3.15
N PHE A 175 10.38 5.12 2.07
CA PHE A 175 11.15 5.26 0.84
C PHE A 175 11.58 6.72 0.69
N PRO A 176 12.90 7.00 0.73
CA PRO A 176 13.41 8.36 0.55
C PRO A 176 13.15 8.85 -0.88
N ARG A 177 13.03 10.16 -1.05
CA ARG A 177 13.05 10.80 -2.37
C ARG A 177 14.45 10.74 -2.94
N LEU A 178 14.53 10.84 -4.27
CA LEU A 178 15.81 11.03 -4.91
C LEU A 178 16.43 12.34 -4.37
N GLY A 179 17.64 12.23 -3.81
CA GLY A 179 18.33 13.36 -3.17
C GLY A 179 17.82 13.75 -1.79
N GLU A 180 16.85 13.03 -1.20
CA GLU A 180 16.50 13.22 0.21
C GLU A 180 17.56 12.54 1.09
N PRO A 181 18.30 13.29 1.92
CA PRO A 181 19.24 12.68 2.83
C PRO A 181 18.47 11.84 3.86
N PRO A 182 19.01 10.69 4.29
CA PRO A 182 18.39 9.93 5.37
C PRO A 182 18.32 10.82 6.63
N GLU A 183 17.12 10.98 7.20
CA GLU A 183 16.93 11.77 8.42
C GLU A 183 17.55 11.09 9.65
N LEU A 184 17.70 9.76 9.59
CA LEU A 184 18.27 8.94 10.67
C LEU A 184 19.23 7.91 10.09
N TYR A 185 20.37 7.73 10.76
CA TYR A 185 21.27 6.62 10.57
C TYR A 185 21.00 5.60 11.67
N VAL A 186 20.64 4.37 11.30
CA VAL A 186 20.61 3.25 12.25
C VAL A 186 21.99 2.60 12.22
N GLY A 187 22.77 2.84 13.27
CA GLY A 187 24.00 2.09 13.53
C GLY A 187 23.66 0.77 14.21
N LEU A 188 24.29 -0.31 13.77
CA LEU A 188 24.30 -1.57 14.52
C LEU A 188 25.47 -1.47 15.51
N GLU A 189 25.15 -1.43 16.79
CA GLU A 189 26.14 -1.59 17.86
C GLU A 189 26.21 -3.08 18.21
N LEU A 190 27.29 -3.74 17.78
CA LEU A 190 27.63 -5.07 18.24
C LEU A 190 28.59 -4.89 19.41
N ASP A 191 28.13 -5.22 20.62
CA ASP A 191 28.94 -5.32 21.84
C ASP A 191 29.92 -4.14 22.08
N GLY A 192 29.42 -2.90 21.97
CA GLY A 192 30.21 -1.69 22.27
C GLY A 192 31.19 -1.27 21.18
N LEU A 193 31.18 -1.92 20.02
CA LEU A 193 31.86 -1.44 18.82
C LEU A 193 30.83 -0.73 17.93
N ILE A 194 30.94 0.60 17.88
CA ILE A 194 30.21 1.42 16.91
C ILE A 194 30.70 1.02 15.52
N ILE A 195 29.89 0.27 14.78
CA ILE A 195 30.13 0.04 13.36
C ILE A 195 29.72 1.31 12.65
N ALA A 196 30.71 2.12 12.25
CA ALA A 196 30.46 3.30 11.42
C ALA A 196 29.72 2.85 10.15
N PRO A 197 28.65 3.56 9.73
CA PRO A 197 27.99 3.24 8.48
C PRO A 197 29.00 3.33 7.34
N PRO A 198 28.96 2.41 6.34
CA PRO A 198 29.87 2.47 5.22
C PRO A 198 29.74 3.83 4.54
N THR A 199 30.84 4.56 4.44
CA THR A 199 30.91 5.79 3.64
C THR A 199 30.66 5.40 2.19
N LEU A 200 29.46 5.71 1.70
CA LEU A 200 29.14 5.67 0.28
C LEU A 200 29.86 6.85 -0.38
N SER A 201 31.13 6.66 -0.70
CA SER A 201 31.84 7.52 -1.65
C SER A 201 31.32 7.21 -3.06
N GLY A 202 30.64 8.18 -3.65
CA GLY A 202 30.37 8.22 -5.09
C GLY A 202 31.59 8.68 -5.88
#